data_AF-A0A945G2B1-F1
#
_entry.id   AF-A0A945G2B1-F1
#
_cell.length_a   1.000
_cell.length_b   1.000
_cell.length_c   1.000
_cell.angle_alpha   90.00
_cell.angle_beta   90.00
_cell.angle_gamma   90.00
#
_symmetry.space_group_name_H-M   'P 1'
#
loop_
_entity.id
_entity.type
_entity.pdbx_description
1 polymer ?
#
loop_
_entity_poly.entity_id
_entity_poly.type
_entity_poly.pdbx_seq_one_letter_code
_entity_poly.pdbx_strand_id
1 'polypeptide(L)'
;KSELIADLETGNADDWPFELKINEVLSKDNIVYVWSTGKDVDTVVDLPFEQHVVTRFVFNEEGKVQAVGRLSEDRFVLEQTGYNISR
;
A
#
# COMPACT_ATOMS: atom_id res chain seq x y z
N LYS A 1 -12.21 11.95 3.35
CA LYS A 1 -12.55 10.52 3.62
C LYS A 1 -13.35 9.90 2.48
N SER A 2 -14.58 10.37 2.21
CA SER A 2 -15.45 9.76 1.18
C SER A 2 -14.86 9.82 -0.22
N GLU A 3 -14.19 10.91 -0.57
CA GLU A 3 -13.45 11.04 -1.83
C GLU A 3 -12.38 9.96 -1.98
N LEU A 4 -11.50 9.78 -0.99
CA LEU A 4 -10.48 8.71 -1.04
C LEU A 4 -11.10 7.32 -1.25
N ILE A 5 -12.21 7.02 -0.57
CA ILE A 5 -12.88 5.72 -0.71
C ILE A 5 -13.46 5.56 -2.12
N ALA A 6 -14.14 6.59 -2.63
CA ALA A 6 -14.69 6.58 -3.98
C ALA A 6 -13.57 6.43 -5.04
N ASP A 7 -12.44 7.12 -4.86
CA ASP A 7 -11.29 7.02 -5.77
C ASP A 7 -10.69 5.61 -5.74
N LEU A 8 -10.61 4.97 -4.57
CA LEU A 8 -10.13 3.59 -4.43
C LEU A 8 -11.09 2.56 -5.05
N GLU A 9 -12.40 2.80 -4.98
CA GLU A 9 -13.42 1.91 -5.55
C GLU A 9 -13.57 2.05 -7.07
N THR A 10 -13.29 3.24 -7.60
CA THR A 10 -13.46 3.57 -9.04
C THR A 10 -12.15 3.58 -9.82
N GLY A 11 -11.01 3.40 -9.14
CA GLY A 11 -9.69 3.41 -9.76
C GLY A 11 -9.51 2.29 -10.79
N ASN A 12 -8.96 2.65 -11.94
CA ASN A 12 -8.53 1.71 -12.97
C ASN A 12 -7.04 1.40 -12.80
N ALA A 13 -6.70 0.13 -12.57
CA ALA A 13 -5.31 -0.29 -12.35
C ALA A 13 -4.39 -0.03 -13.55
N ASP A 14 -4.94 -0.01 -14.77
CA ASP A 14 -4.17 0.25 -16.00
C ASP A 14 -3.64 1.69 -16.08
N ASP A 15 -4.24 2.62 -15.33
CA ASP A 15 -3.85 4.04 -15.33
C ASP A 15 -2.82 4.37 -14.24
N TRP A 16 -2.36 3.38 -13.47
CA TRP A 16 -1.48 3.60 -12.33
C TRP A 16 0.00 3.53 -12.75
N PRO A 17 0.86 4.40 -12.19
CA PRO A 17 2.28 4.46 -12.56
C PRO A 17 3.10 3.25 -12.10
N PHE A 18 2.51 2.36 -11.30
CA PHE A 18 3.08 1.12 -10.81
C PHE A 18 1.97 0.09 -10.64
N GLU A 19 2.31 -1.20 -10.76
CA GLU A 19 1.31 -2.26 -10.62
C GLU A 19 0.89 -2.37 -9.15
N LEU A 20 -0.29 -1.83 -8.86
CA LEU A 20 -0.90 -1.85 -7.55
C LEU A 20 -2.32 -2.43 -7.68
N LYS A 21 -2.67 -3.27 -6.72
CA LYS A 21 -4.00 -3.82 -6.56
C LYS A 21 -4.51 -3.48 -5.17
N ILE A 22 -5.73 -2.94 -5.09
CA ILE A 22 -6.43 -2.81 -3.81
C ILE A 22 -7.16 -4.13 -3.56
N ASN A 23 -6.82 -4.80 -2.46
CA ASN A 23 -7.43 -6.07 -2.07
C ASN A 23 -8.64 -5.84 -1.17
N GLU A 24 -8.54 -4.87 -0.24
CA GLU A 24 -9.60 -4.59 0.72
C GLU A 24 -9.52 -3.14 1.22
N VAL A 25 -10.68 -2.53 1.46
CA VAL A 25 -10.82 -1.25 2.15
C VAL A 25 -11.79 -1.43 3.32
N LEU A 26 -11.35 -1.09 4.53
CA LEU A 26 -12.18 -1.07 5.72
C LEU A 26 -12.20 0.34 6.30
N SER A 27 -13.38 0.82 6.70
CA SER A 27 -13.49 2.11 7.38
C SER A 27 -14.23 1.99 8.70
N LYS A 28 -13.73 2.71 9.71
CA LYS A 28 -14.37 2.85 11.02
C LYS A 28 -14.08 4.23 11.56
N ASP A 29 -15.13 4.96 11.92
CA ASP A 29 -15.04 6.34 12.42
C ASP A 29 -14.21 7.23 11.47
N ASN A 30 -13.14 7.86 11.96
CA ASN A 30 -12.22 8.68 11.18
C ASN A 30 -11.01 7.91 10.62
N ILE A 31 -11.05 6.58 10.61
CA ILE A 31 -9.94 5.72 10.20
C ILE A 31 -10.34 4.92 8.96
N VAL A 32 -9.43 4.82 8.00
CA VAL A 32 -9.54 3.94 6.83
C VAL A 32 -8.29 3.06 6.77
N TYR A 33 -8.49 1.75 6.64
CA TYR A 33 -7.45 0.77 6.35
C TYR A 33 -7.59 0.34 4.89
N VAL A 34 -6.46 0.28 4.20
CA VAL A 34 -6.37 -0.18 2.81
C VAL A 34 -5.32 -1.28 2.77
N TRP A 35 -5.75 -2.49 2.45
CA TRP A 35 -4.83 -3.58 2.13
C TRP A 35 -4.62 -3.61 0.62
N SER A 36 -3.36 -3.52 0.20
CA SER A 36 -2.97 -3.55 -1.20
C SER A 36 -1.84 -4.55 -1.46
N THR A 37 -1.74 -5.00 -2.71
CA THR A 37 -0.59 -5.71 -3.25
C THR A 37 0.11 -4.77 -4.22
N GLY A 38 1.41 -4.55 -4.05
CA GLY A 38 2.24 -3.81 -5.00
C GLY A 38 3.28 -4.72 -5.63
N LYS A 39 3.53 -4.55 -6.93
CA LYS A 39 4.68 -5.13 -7.63
C LYS A 39 5.57 -4.02 -8.14
N ASP A 40 6.87 -4.20 -7.96
CA ASP A 40 7.88 -3.24 -8.40
C ASP A 40 9.22 -3.96 -8.63
N VAL A 41 10.26 -3.20 -9.02
CA VAL A 41 11.63 -3.69 -9.20
C VAL A 41 12.55 -3.02 -8.18
N ASP A 42 13.36 -3.82 -7.48
CA ASP A 42 14.44 -3.28 -6.65
C ASP A 42 15.54 -2.74 -7.55
N THR A 43 15.60 -1.41 -7.66
CA THR A 43 16.52 -0.70 -8.55
C THR A 43 18.02 -0.90 -8.24
N VAL A 44 18.38 -1.47 -7.08
CA VAL A 44 19.78 -1.74 -6.73
C VAL A 44 20.27 -3.05 -7.36
N VAL A 45 19.41 -4.06 -7.41
CA VAL A 45 19.75 -5.42 -7.85
C VAL A 45 19.00 -5.87 -9.11
N ASP A 46 18.10 -5.02 -9.63
CA ASP A 46 17.31 -5.22 -10.84
C ASP A 46 16.45 -6.50 -10.81
N LEU A 47 15.89 -6.79 -9.63
CA LEU A 47 15.01 -7.95 -9.43
C LEU A 47 13.59 -7.51 -9.06
N PRO A 48 12.55 -8.13 -9.64
CA PRO A 48 11.17 -7.82 -9.30
C PRO A 48 10.80 -8.37 -7.92
N PHE A 49 9.86 -7.71 -7.26
CA PHE A 49 9.25 -8.20 -6.03
C PHE A 49 7.75 -7.92 -6.02
N GLU A 50 7.02 -8.73 -5.25
CA GLU A 50 5.63 -8.47 -4.87
C GLU A 50 5.57 -8.32 -3.34
N GLN A 51 4.76 -7.38 -2.85
CA GLN A 51 4.54 -7.22 -1.41
C GLN A 51 3.10 -6.85 -1.08
N HIS A 52 2.65 -7.32 0.08
CA HIS A 52 1.44 -6.81 0.71
C HIS A 52 1.73 -5.62 1.62
N VAL A 53 0.81 -4.66 1.60
CA VAL A 53 0.89 -3.47 2.43
C VAL A 53 -0.48 -3.18 3.03
N VAL A 54 -0.53 -2.95 4.34
CA VAL A 54 -1.68 -2.32 5.00
C VAL A 54 -1.35 -0.85 5.28
N THR A 55 -2.08 0.05 4.65
CA THR A 55 -1.99 1.50 4.89
C THR A 55 -3.17 1.95 5.74
N ARG A 56 -2.88 2.67 6.82
CA ARG A 56 -3.87 3.27 7.73
C ARG A 56 -3.89 4.78 7.53
N PHE A 57 -5.03 5.32 7.15
CA PHE A 57 -5.31 6.75 7.09
C PHE A 57 -6.14 7.18 8.29
N VAL A 58 -5.74 8.27 8.95
CA VAL A 58 -6.54 8.98 9.95
C VAL A 58 -6.99 10.30 9.35
N PHE A 59 -8.27 10.61 9.49
CA PHE A 59 -8.84 11.86 9.02
C PHE A 59 -9.15 12.80 10.20
N ASN A 60 -8.99 14.10 9.99
CA ASN A 60 -9.50 15.13 10.90
C ASN A 60 -10.99 15.40 10.65
N GLU A 61 -11.58 16.31 11.43
CA GLU A 61 -13.00 16.69 11.32
C GLU A 61 -13.34 17.37 9.98
N GLU A 62 -12.37 18.00 9.32
CA GLU A 62 -12.51 18.56 7.97
C GLU A 62 -12.46 17.49 6.86
N GLY A 63 -12.28 16.22 7.22
CA GLY A 63 -12.19 15.11 6.27
C GLY A 63 -10.86 15.00 5.53
N LYS A 64 -9.82 15.73 5.98
CA LYS A 64 -8.45 15.70 5.45
C LYS A 64 -7.59 14.68 6.20
N VAL A 65 -6.59 14.12 5.52
CA VAL A 65 -5.64 13.17 6.14
C VAL A 65 -4.81 13.90 7.20
N GLN A 66 -4.92 13.45 8.45
CA GLN A 66 -4.14 13.92 9.59
C GLN A 66 -2.92 13.04 9.86
N ALA A 67 -3.00 11.73 9.57
CA ALA A 67 -1.90 10.80 9.74
C ALA A 67 -1.99 9.62 8.76
N VAL A 68 -0.82 9.09 8.40
CA VAL A 68 -0.66 7.87 7.58
C VAL A 68 0.30 6.93 8.30
N GLY A 69 -0.07 5.66 8.42
CA GLY A 69 0.81 4.58 8.90
C GLY A 69 0.81 3.43 7.92
N ARG A 70 1.94 2.70 7.82
CA ARG A 70 2.12 1.61 6.86
C ARG A 70 2.73 0.40 7.56
N LEU A 71 2.17 -0.78 7.29
CA LEU A 71 2.73 -2.08 7.65
C LEU A 71 2.97 -2.84 6.35
N SER A 72 4.19 -3.33 6.14
CA SER A 72 4.63 -3.98 4.91
C SER A 72 5.52 -5.19 5.21
N GLU A 73 5.75 -5.99 4.18
CA GLU A 73 6.52 -7.23 4.22
C GLU A 73 7.99 -7.01 3.80
N ASP A 74 8.64 -5.96 4.33
CA ASP A 74 9.96 -5.50 3.86
C ASP A 74 11.03 -6.60 3.88
N ARG A 75 10.97 -7.51 4.87
CA ARG A 75 11.87 -8.67 4.92
C ARG A 75 11.64 -9.63 3.74
N PHE A 76 10.40 -9.90 3.38
CA PHE A 76 10.10 -10.77 2.22
C PHE A 76 10.53 -10.13 0.92
N VAL A 77 10.45 -8.80 0.81
CA VAL A 77 11.00 -8.06 -0.35
C VAL A 77 12.51 -8.32 -0.47
N LEU A 78 13.26 -8.13 0.61
CA LEU A 78 14.70 -8.37 0.63
C LEU A 78 15.07 -9.83 0.27
N GLU A 79 14.32 -10.80 0.76
CA GLU A 79 14.54 -12.21 0.42
C GLU A 79 14.25 -12.51 -1.07
N GLN A 80 13.21 -11.91 -1.65
CA GLN A 80 12.89 -11.99 -3.08
C GLN A 80 13.98 -11.37 -3.96
N THR A 81 14.63 -10.31 -3.48
CA THR A 81 15.65 -9.57 -4.22
C THR A 81 17.07 -10.04 -3.91
N GLY A 82 17.21 -11.23 -3.32
CA GLY A 82 18.48 -11.96 -3.21
C GLY A 82 19.32 -11.61 -1.98
N TYR A 83 18.79 -10.82 -1.03
CA TYR A 83 19.47 -10.56 0.23
C TYR A 83 19.30 -11.74 1.20
N ASN A 84 20.39 -12.09 1.90
CA ASN A 84 20.35 -13.05 3.00
C ASN A 84 20.30 -12.30 4.33
N ILE A 85 19.21 -12.45 5.07
CA ILE A 85 19.05 -11.82 6.39
C ILE A 85 19.43 -12.82 7.48
N SER A 86 20.50 -12.52 8.21
CA SER A 86 20.93 -13.24 9.42
C SER A 86 20.80 -12.36 10.65
N ARG A 87 20.77 -12.99 11.85
CA ARG A 87 20.60 -12.33 13.15
C ARG A 87 21.93 -12.19 13.87
#